data_AF-A0A1W9QK05-F1
#
_entry.id   AF-A0A1W9QK05-F1
#
_cell.length_a   1.000
_cell.length_b   1.000
_cell.length_c   1.000
_cell.angle_alpha   90.00
_cell.angle_beta   90.00
_cell.angle_gamma   90.00
#
_symmetry.space_group_name_H-M   'P 1'
#
loop_
_entity.id
_entity.type
_entity.pdbx_description
1 polymer ?
#
loop_
_entity_poly.entity_id
_entity_poly.type
_entity_poly.pdbx_seq_one_letter_code
_entity_poly.pdbx_strand_id
1 'polypeptide(L)'
;MREISLEDLKKSIVEREKEISTGIGDNLAIPHAIIEGGPKIRGVIGISRKGINFESIDGQPVHIIVLIATPKKNYDLHLHVLANIAKIFGHNPEIKNRLVQAKSPEEVFEILQSEEVENLNPFFEE
;
A
#
# COMPACT_ATOMS: atom_id res chain seq x y z
N MET A 1 24.38 5.04 5.50
CA MET A 1 23.12 4.79 4.77
C MET A 1 22.49 6.13 4.52
N ARG A 2 22.11 6.47 3.28
CA ARG A 2 21.55 7.79 2.96
C ARG A 2 20.09 7.82 3.43
N GLU A 3 19.76 8.80 4.29
CA GLU A 3 18.37 9.13 4.60
C GLU A 3 17.71 9.77 3.38
N ILE A 4 16.42 9.50 3.18
CA ILE A 4 15.64 10.10 2.10
C ILE A 4 14.84 11.27 2.66
N SER A 5 14.86 12.40 1.95
CA SER A 5 14.03 13.56 2.31
C SER A 5 12.57 13.28 1.99
N LEU A 6 11.66 13.99 2.66
CA LEU A 6 10.23 13.91 2.33
C LEU A 6 9.97 14.39 0.89
N GLU A 7 10.70 15.40 0.41
CA GLU A 7 10.54 15.88 -0.97
C GLU A 7 10.98 14.83 -2.00
N ASP A 8 12.11 14.16 -1.79
CA ASP A 8 12.61 13.14 -2.70
C ASP A 8 11.66 11.93 -2.74
N LEU A 9 11.15 11.48 -1.59
CA LEU A 9 10.17 10.39 -1.53
C LEU A 9 8.89 10.77 -2.29
N LYS A 10 8.34 11.96 -2.03
CA LYS A 10 7.14 12.46 -2.73
C LYS A 10 7.37 12.53 -4.22
N LYS A 11 8.53 13.04 -4.64
CA LYS A 11 8.90 13.13 -6.06
C LYS A 11 8.90 11.75 -6.71
N SER A 12 9.58 10.77 -6.12
CA SER A 12 9.64 9.41 -6.67
C SER A 12 8.26 8.76 -6.79
N ILE A 13 7.40 8.93 -5.78
CA ILE A 13 6.02 8.39 -5.80
C ILE A 13 5.19 9.06 -6.90
N VAL A 14 5.24 10.40 -7.01
CA VAL A 14 4.46 11.15 -8.01
C VAL A 14 4.97 10.89 -9.43
N GLU A 15 6.28 10.75 -9.62
CA GLU A 15 6.85 10.38 -10.93
C GLU A 15 6.36 8.99 -11.36
N ARG A 16 6.32 8.02 -10.45
CA ARG A 16 5.76 6.68 -10.74
C ARG A 16 4.27 6.73 -11.06
N GLU A 17 3.49 7.51 -10.31
CA GLU A 17 2.04 7.62 -10.51
C GLU A 17 1.68 8.20 -11.90
N LYS A 18 2.52 9.10 -12.44
CA LYS A 18 2.31 9.72 -13.75
C LYS A 18 2.47 8.77 -14.94
N GLU A 19 3.17 7.64 -14.76
CA GLU A 19 3.33 6.66 -15.84
C GLU A 19 2.00 5.96 -16.11
N ILE A 20 1.42 5.37 -15.06
CA ILE A 20 0.13 4.70 -15.04
C ILE A 20 -0.37 4.77 -13.59
N SER A 21 -1.66 5.09 -13.41
CA SER A 21 -2.30 5.11 -12.09
C SER A 21 -2.01 3.83 -11.32
N THR A 22 -1.72 3.97 -10.03
CA THR A 22 -1.58 2.84 -9.10
C THR A 22 -2.89 2.52 -8.38
N GLY A 23 -4.00 3.15 -8.79
CA GLY A 23 -5.37 2.76 -8.46
C GLY A 23 -5.76 1.50 -9.21
N ILE A 24 -5.63 0.35 -8.55
CA ILE A 24 -5.84 -0.97 -9.16
C ILE A 24 -7.31 -1.41 -9.20
N GLY A 25 -8.21 -0.56 -8.71
CA GLY A 25 -9.64 -0.81 -8.63
C GLY A 25 -10.08 -1.39 -7.29
N ASP A 26 -11.39 -1.63 -7.16
CA ASP A 26 -12.04 -2.16 -5.96
C ASP A 26 -11.66 -1.41 -4.67
N ASN A 27 -11.69 -0.07 -4.75
CA ASN A 27 -11.39 0.88 -3.67
C ASN A 27 -9.92 0.95 -3.22
N LEU A 28 -8.97 0.34 -3.94
CA LEU A 28 -7.56 0.26 -3.54
C LEU A 28 -6.62 0.99 -4.51
N ALA A 29 -5.70 1.77 -3.93
CA ALA A 29 -4.48 2.22 -4.59
C ALA A 29 -3.23 1.71 -3.86
N ILE A 30 -2.17 1.42 -4.61
CA ILE A 30 -0.87 1.03 -4.06
C ILE A 30 0.24 1.95 -4.59
N PRO A 31 0.30 3.25 -4.20
CA PRO A 31 1.35 4.15 -4.67
C PRO A 31 2.71 3.66 -4.22
N HIS A 32 3.65 3.50 -5.14
CA HIS A 32 4.91 2.84 -4.80
C HIS A 32 6.09 3.45 -5.55
N ALA A 33 7.29 3.32 -4.98
CA ALA A 33 8.51 3.74 -5.65
C ALA A 33 9.73 2.95 -5.16
N ILE A 34 10.68 2.76 -6.08
CA ILE A 34 12.06 2.40 -5.75
C ILE A 34 12.80 3.68 -5.36
N ILE A 35 13.46 3.69 -4.20
CA ILE A 35 14.15 4.84 -3.64
C ILE A 35 15.65 4.59 -3.44
N GLU A 36 16.46 5.64 -3.54
CA GLU A 36 17.93 5.58 -3.46
C GLU A 36 18.47 5.23 -2.05
N GLY A 37 17.64 5.38 -1.01
CA GLY A 37 18.07 5.30 0.39
C GLY A 37 17.07 4.57 1.29
N GLY A 38 17.41 4.48 2.58
CA GLY A 38 16.56 3.87 3.61
C GLY A 38 16.97 2.45 4.05
N PRO A 39 16.59 2.06 5.29
CA PRO A 39 17.09 0.84 5.94
C PRO A 39 16.48 -0.45 5.45
N LYS A 40 15.19 -0.44 5.08
CA LYS A 40 14.44 -1.58 4.56
C LYS A 40 13.16 -1.05 3.91
N ILE A 41 12.38 -1.91 3.29
CA ILE A 41 11.06 -1.56 2.74
C ILE A 41 10.20 -0.93 3.85
N ARG A 42 9.48 0.13 3.52
CA ARG A 42 8.54 0.82 4.41
C ARG A 42 7.20 0.94 3.71
N GLY A 43 6.14 0.76 4.49
CA GLY A 43 4.77 0.99 4.03
C GLY A 43 4.03 1.92 4.97
N VAL A 44 3.01 2.60 4.43
CA VAL A 44 1.99 3.29 5.21
C VAL A 44 0.64 3.00 4.59
N ILE A 45 -0.35 2.74 5.45
CA ILE A 45 -1.75 2.62 5.03
C ILE A 45 -2.51 3.89 5.43
N GLY A 46 -3.29 4.41 4.49
CA GLY A 46 -4.21 5.51 4.71
C GLY A 46 -5.62 5.12 4.29
N ILE A 47 -6.61 5.51 5.11
CA ILE A 47 -8.02 5.26 4.84
C ILE A 47 -8.74 6.59 4.58
N SER A 48 -9.32 6.74 3.39
CA SER A 48 -10.19 7.88 3.04
C SER A 48 -11.65 7.44 3.05
N ARG A 49 -12.41 7.84 4.07
CA ARG A 49 -13.85 7.51 4.16
C ARG A 49 -14.68 8.13 3.03
N LYS A 50 -14.27 9.29 2.53
CA LYS A 50 -14.95 9.98 1.41
C LYS A 50 -14.56 9.44 0.04
N GLY A 51 -13.50 8.62 -0.03
CA GLY A 51 -12.86 8.25 -1.29
C GLY A 51 -11.98 9.38 -1.84
N ILE A 52 -11.03 9.01 -2.71
CA ILE A 52 -10.16 9.93 -3.44
C ILE A 52 -10.28 9.56 -4.93
N ASN A 53 -10.48 10.54 -5.80
CA ASN A 53 -10.34 10.29 -7.23
C ASN A 53 -8.86 10.05 -7.54
N PHE A 54 -8.54 8.81 -7.89
CA PHE A 54 -7.17 8.33 -8.12
C PHE A 54 -6.93 7.90 -9.57
N GLU A 55 -7.87 8.22 -10.46
CA GLU A 55 -7.84 7.73 -11.85
C GLU A 55 -7.70 6.20 -11.93
N SER A 56 -8.38 5.51 -11.00
CA SER A 56 -8.36 4.04 -10.89
C SER A 56 -8.79 3.36 -12.18
N ILE A 57 -8.30 2.15 -12.42
CA ILE A 57 -8.58 1.36 -13.64
C ILE A 57 -10.09 1.11 -13.87
N ASP A 58 -10.88 1.05 -12.79
CA ASP A 58 -12.34 0.86 -12.81
C ASP A 58 -13.14 2.17 -12.76
N GLY A 59 -12.44 3.32 -12.72
CA GLY A 59 -13.01 4.65 -12.57
C GLY A 59 -13.64 4.93 -11.20
N GLN A 60 -13.50 4.05 -10.21
CA GLN A 60 -14.08 4.23 -8.88
C GLN A 60 -13.13 4.99 -7.93
N PRO A 61 -13.66 5.74 -6.95
CA PRO A 61 -12.84 6.35 -5.91
C PRO A 61 -12.07 5.31 -5.09
N VAL A 62 -10.85 5.64 -4.69
CA VAL A 62 -10.06 4.79 -3.78
C VAL A 62 -10.32 5.20 -2.34
N HIS A 63 -10.55 4.21 -1.48
CA HIS A 63 -10.75 4.41 -0.05
C HIS A 63 -9.55 3.90 0.76
N ILE A 64 -8.80 2.95 0.23
CA ILE A 64 -7.64 2.34 0.86
C ILE A 64 -6.41 2.69 0.03
N ILE A 65 -5.42 3.30 0.65
CA ILE A 65 -4.15 3.66 0.01
C ILE A 65 -3.03 2.98 0.77
N VAL A 66 -2.27 2.11 0.11
CA VAL A 66 -1.10 1.45 0.69
C VAL A 66 0.14 1.95 -0.02
N LEU A 67 0.81 2.94 0.57
CA LEU A 67 2.02 3.49 -0.03
C LEU A 67 3.24 2.65 0.34
N ILE A 68 4.05 2.25 -0.64
CA ILE A 68 5.26 1.44 -0.44
C ILE A 68 6.50 2.14 -0.97
N ALA A 69 7.52 2.28 -0.12
CA ALA A 69 8.84 2.76 -0.50
C ALA A 69 9.87 1.64 -0.36
N THR A 70 10.51 1.27 -1.46
CA THR A 70 11.47 0.15 -1.52
C THR A 70 12.87 0.68 -1.80
N PRO A 71 13.84 0.55 -0.87
CA PRO A 71 15.23 0.85 -1.16
C PRO A 71 15.74 0.01 -2.34
N LYS A 72 16.57 0.59 -3.21
CA LYS A 72 17.17 -0.12 -4.38
C LYS A 72 17.78 -1.49 -4.05
N LYS A 73 18.43 -1.63 -2.89
CA LYS A 73 19.01 -2.89 -2.42
C LYS A 73 17.98 -4.02 -2.18
N ASN A 74 16.69 -3.68 -2.13
CA ASN A 74 15.56 -4.59 -1.92
C ASN A 74 14.66 -4.66 -3.16
N TYR A 75 15.17 -4.28 -4.34
CA TYR A 75 14.40 -4.24 -5.59
C TYR A 75 13.69 -5.57 -5.89
N ASP A 76 14.37 -6.70 -5.70
CA ASP A 76 13.83 -8.04 -5.99
C ASP A 76 12.61 -8.41 -5.13
N LEU A 77 12.45 -7.78 -3.96
CA LEU A 77 11.30 -7.96 -3.09
C LEU A 77 10.13 -7.04 -3.43
N HIS A 78 10.33 -6.04 -4.29
CA HIS A 78 9.33 -5.02 -4.57
C HIS A 78 8.03 -5.61 -5.12
N LEU A 79 8.12 -6.39 -6.20
CA LEU A 79 6.94 -7.01 -6.83
C LEU A 79 6.27 -8.03 -5.91
N HIS A 80 7.05 -8.76 -5.09
CA HIS A 80 6.50 -9.68 -4.10
C HIS A 80 5.64 -8.95 -3.05
N VAL A 81 6.10 -7.80 -2.56
CA VAL A 81 5.32 -6.96 -1.64
C VAL A 81 4.04 -6.45 -2.29
N LEU A 82 4.12 -5.93 -3.53
CA LEU A 82 2.93 -5.45 -4.25
C LEU A 82 1.91 -6.56 -4.52
N ALA A 83 2.37 -7.75 -4.92
CA ALA A 83 1.51 -8.90 -5.16
C ALA A 83 0.80 -9.35 -3.89
N ASN A 84 1.48 -9.37 -2.75
CA ASN A 84 0.87 -9.74 -1.47
C ASN A 84 -0.16 -8.73 -1.00
N ILE A 85 0.11 -7.42 -1.17
CA ILE A 85 -0.89 -6.38 -0.89
C ILE A 85 -2.13 -6.63 -1.76
N ALA A 86 -1.96 -6.74 -3.08
CA ALA A 86 -3.08 -7.02 -3.98
C ALA A 86 -3.84 -8.30 -3.60
N LYS A 87 -3.11 -9.35 -3.16
CA LYS A 87 -3.70 -10.61 -2.70
C LYS A 87 -4.57 -10.43 -1.45
N ILE A 88 -4.04 -9.77 -0.41
CA ILE A 88 -4.76 -9.53 0.86
C ILE A 88 -6.08 -8.80 0.58
N PHE A 89 -6.03 -7.73 -0.20
CA PHE A 89 -7.20 -6.89 -0.47
C PHE A 89 -8.12 -7.42 -1.58
N GLY A 90 -7.62 -8.34 -2.43
CA GLY A 90 -8.39 -8.99 -3.48
C GLY A 90 -9.10 -10.28 -3.03
N HIS A 91 -8.57 -10.99 -2.03
CA HIS A 91 -9.13 -12.27 -1.59
C HIS A 91 -10.40 -12.14 -0.75
N ASN A 92 -10.45 -11.18 0.19
CA ASN A 92 -11.62 -11.00 1.03
C ASN A 92 -12.15 -9.55 1.01
N PRO A 93 -13.31 -9.30 0.38
CA PRO A 93 -13.99 -8.01 0.43
C PRO A 93 -14.28 -7.52 1.86
N GLU A 94 -14.46 -8.43 2.82
CA GLU A 94 -14.77 -8.07 4.21
C GLU A 94 -13.60 -7.36 4.91
N ILE A 95 -12.35 -7.69 4.58
CA ILE A 95 -11.18 -6.96 5.09
C ILE A 95 -11.26 -5.49 4.66
N LYS A 96 -11.60 -5.23 3.38
CA LYS A 96 -11.76 -3.86 2.87
C LYS A 96 -12.90 -3.13 3.57
N ASN A 97 -14.04 -3.77 3.76
CA ASN A 97 -15.19 -3.18 4.45
C ASN A 97 -14.84 -2.79 5.88
N ARG A 98 -14.21 -3.69 6.64
CA ARG A 98 -13.76 -3.44 8.01
C ARG A 98 -12.77 -2.27 8.06
N LEU A 99 -11.82 -2.21 7.14
CA LEU A 99 -10.84 -1.12 7.08
C LEU A 99 -11.46 0.24 6.77
N VAL A 100 -12.43 0.30 5.86
CA VAL A 100 -13.14 1.56 5.54
C VAL A 100 -14.00 2.04 6.72
N GLN A 101 -14.52 1.11 7.52
CA GLN A 101 -15.33 1.41 8.71
C GLN A 101 -14.50 1.70 9.97
N ALA A 102 -13.20 1.38 9.95
CA ALA A 102 -12.30 1.58 11.09
C ALA A 102 -12.33 3.04 11.57
N LYS A 103 -12.43 3.18 12.89
CA LYS A 103 -12.59 4.46 13.57
C LYS A 103 -11.27 5.08 13.98
N SER A 104 -10.21 4.28 14.07
CA SER A 104 -8.88 4.72 14.47
C SER A 104 -7.76 3.94 13.77
N PRO A 105 -6.51 4.45 13.80
CA PRO A 105 -5.34 3.72 13.31
C PRO A 105 -5.10 2.39 14.04
N GLU A 106 -5.47 2.30 15.31
CA GLU A 106 -5.36 1.08 16.11
C GLU A 106 -6.29 -0.01 15.59
N GLU A 107 -7.55 0.31 15.30
CA GLU A 107 -8.48 -0.65 14.68
C GLU A 107 -7.99 -1.12 13.31
N VAL A 108 -7.41 -0.23 12.50
CA VAL A 108 -6.78 -0.60 11.21
C VAL A 108 -5.65 -1.60 11.44
N PHE A 109 -4.81 -1.35 12.44
CA PHE A 109 -3.70 -2.24 12.79
C PHE A 109 -4.18 -3.61 13.26
N GLU A 110 -5.20 -3.65 14.13
CA GLU A 110 -5.83 -4.90 14.59
C GLU A 110 -6.43 -5.72 13.44
N ILE A 111 -7.08 -5.06 12.47
CA ILE A 111 -7.61 -5.76 11.29
C ILE A 111 -6.46 -6.39 10.49
N LEU A 112 -5.36 -5.66 10.28
CA LEU A 112 -4.20 -6.15 9.52
C LEU A 112 -3.41 -7.24 10.25
N GLN A 113 -3.54 -7.36 11.58
CA GLN A 113 -2.96 -8.44 12.39
C GLN A 113 -3.91 -9.61 12.63
N SER A 114 -5.10 -9.62 12.04
CA SER A 114 -5.99 -10.77 12.18
C SER A 114 -5.40 -12.01 11.50
N GLU A 115 -5.63 -13.19 12.07
CA GLU A 115 -5.13 -14.47 11.53
C GLU A 115 -5.45 -14.65 10.04
N GLU A 116 -6.61 -14.16 9.61
CA GLU A 116 -7.02 -14.14 8.21
C GLU A 116 -6.02 -13.39 7.30
N VAL A 117 -5.53 -12.22 7.73
CA VAL A 117 -4.56 -11.41 7.00
C VAL A 117 -3.16 -12.00 7.13
N GLU A 118 -2.79 -12.49 8.31
CA GLU A 118 -1.48 -13.11 8.55
C GLU A 118 -1.27 -14.34 7.65
N ASN A 119 -2.28 -15.21 7.52
CA ASN A 119 -2.25 -16.36 6.62
C ASN A 119 -2.09 -15.99 5.13
N LEU A 120 -2.33 -14.74 4.77
CA LEU A 120 -2.16 -14.22 3.41
C LEU A 120 -0.81 -13.51 3.20
N ASN A 121 -0.05 -13.25 4.27
CA ASN A 121 1.23 -12.55 4.20
C ASN A 121 2.42 -13.49 4.50
N PRO A 122 3.17 -13.93 3.48
CA PRO A 122 4.33 -14.81 3.64
C PRO A 122 5.53 -14.14 4.32
N PHE A 123 5.48 -12.84 4.61
CA PHE A 123 6.57 -12.09 5.25
C PHE A 123 6.48 -12.04 6.80
N PHE A 124 5.47 -12.69 7.40
CA PHE A 124 5.36 -12.82 8.87
C PHE A 124 5.91 -14.15 9.42
N GLU A 125 6.49 -15.01 8.58
CA GLU A 125 7.13 -16.27 9.02
C GLU A 125 8.55 -16.11 9.62
N GLU A 126 9.00 -14.88 9.93
CA GLU A 126 10.30 -14.61 10.60
C GLU A 126 10.16 -13.87 11.93
#